data_AF-A0A954PV66-F1
#
_entry.id   AF-A0A954PV66-F1
#
_cell.length_a   1.000
_cell.length_b   1.000
_cell.length_c   1.000
_cell.angle_alpha   90.00
_cell.angle_beta   90.00
_cell.angle_gamma   90.00
#
_symmetry.space_group_name_H-M   'P 1'
#
loop_
_entity.id
_entity.type
_entity.pdbx_description
1 polymer ?
#
loop_
_entity_poly.entity_id
_entity_poly.type
_entity_poly.pdbx_seq_one_letter_code
_entity_poly.pdbx_strand_id
1 'polypeptide(L)'
;MEDQNATSAPGAGFSLIAAVAAVLLIGLVFGASMWVLVAIVAAAVILINRFLAVTWSKCTVATRQGGDEELKIGETLRIEINITNRSKVPVFWLLVEDLVPRWATIHTPPTLDVQGDRIKVLLMWPGQTRTIDYSIQCNRRGYFQIGPTVLETGDLMGLYRRYRVGTKPQYLTVLPKTVPLDDYEIASRRPMGEIRMRDNVMEDPSRLRGIRRWEPGDPMRRVHWSATARTGVLHSKVYEPTSIAGATLVLDLHTDSNPTQHEPIRTDLAITAAFSVASSLHDQSQPFGLVTNGRDAADRIRTDGWVGDHRVRDQAKQSATMLDKSDRLRPVILDAGRGPVHLHQLRSTLARLERSDGMTMAELLTESESRISNETTLIAIIQKATPDTIATLIGYARRGKAVAVIINTLDINDYSVIAGPLIASNIATFHLVDENSIRNVCREVNLRTA
;
A
#
# COMPACT_ATOMS: atom_id res chain seq x y z
N MET A 1 6.06 22.21 -35.41
CA MET A 1 5.49 23.35 -36.14
C MET A 1 4.00 23.32 -35.92
N GLU A 2 3.56 23.81 -34.76
CA GLU A 2 2.21 24.34 -34.55
C GLU A 2 2.23 25.10 -33.22
N ASP A 3 2.11 26.42 -33.34
CA ASP A 3 1.93 27.38 -32.24
C ASP A 3 0.58 27.15 -31.57
N GLN A 4 0.55 27.04 -30.24
CA GLN A 4 -0.59 27.50 -29.45
C GLN A 4 -0.10 28.22 -28.19
N ASN A 5 -0.12 29.54 -28.30
CA ASN A 5 -0.03 30.53 -27.23
C ASN A 5 -1.02 30.22 -26.11
N ALA A 6 -0.52 29.66 -25.00
CA ALA A 6 -1.15 29.84 -23.70
C ALA A 6 -0.87 31.28 -23.26
N THR A 7 -1.87 32.14 -23.42
CA THR A 7 -1.92 33.50 -22.87
C THR A 7 -1.89 33.43 -21.34
N SER A 8 -0.71 33.26 -20.78
CA SER A 8 -0.43 33.70 -19.42
C SER A 8 -0.69 35.20 -19.39
N ALA A 9 -1.74 35.63 -18.69
CA ALA A 9 -2.03 37.04 -18.52
C ALA A 9 -0.74 37.74 -18.03
N PRO A 10 -0.21 38.73 -18.77
CA PRO A 10 1.00 39.40 -18.36
C PRO A 10 0.70 40.18 -17.08
N GLY A 11 1.27 39.70 -15.98
CA GLY A 11 1.47 40.36 -14.70
C GLY A 11 0.42 41.40 -14.27
N ALA A 12 -0.46 41.01 -13.35
CA ALA A 12 -1.14 41.96 -12.46
C ALA A 12 -0.15 42.94 -11.80
N GLY A 13 1.11 42.52 -11.58
CA GLY A 13 2.18 43.41 -11.12
C GLY A 13 2.69 44.40 -12.18
N PHE A 14 2.69 44.05 -13.47
CA PHE A 14 3.18 44.93 -14.54
C PHE A 14 2.13 46.00 -14.91
N SER A 15 0.85 45.61 -14.93
CA SER A 15 -0.27 46.55 -15.08
C SER A 15 -0.39 47.53 -13.90
N LEU A 16 -0.14 47.07 -12.67
CA LEU A 16 -0.12 47.94 -11.50
C LEU A 16 1.06 48.92 -11.51
N ILE A 17 2.27 48.46 -11.89
CA ILE A 17 3.45 49.33 -12.03
C ILE A 17 3.24 50.35 -13.16
N ALA A 18 2.64 49.93 -14.28
CA ALA A 18 2.28 50.83 -15.38
C ALA A 18 1.22 51.86 -14.97
N ALA A 19 0.22 51.47 -14.17
CA ALA A 19 -0.79 52.38 -13.65
C ALA A 19 -0.19 53.40 -12.66
N VAL A 20 0.70 52.97 -11.76
CA VAL A 20 1.41 53.88 -10.85
C VAL A 20 2.31 54.84 -11.62
N ALA A 21 3.03 54.35 -12.64
CA ALA A 21 3.85 55.18 -13.51
C ALA A 21 3.01 56.20 -14.30
N ALA A 22 1.84 55.80 -14.83
CA ALA A 22 0.92 56.68 -15.54
C ALA A 22 0.36 57.80 -14.64
N VAL A 23 -0.03 57.47 -13.40
CA VAL A 23 -0.49 58.47 -12.40
C VAL A 23 0.63 59.44 -12.03
N LEU A 24 1.87 58.96 -11.91
CA LEU A 24 3.05 59.78 -11.60
C LEU A 24 3.36 60.75 -12.76
N LEU A 25 3.24 60.29 -14.01
CA LEU A 25 3.43 61.08 -15.22
C LEU A 25 2.34 62.15 -15.37
N ILE A 26 1.07 61.81 -15.10
CA ILE A 26 -0.04 62.76 -15.09
C ILE A 26 0.15 63.81 -13.97
N GLY A 27 0.53 63.39 -12.75
CA GLY A 27 0.78 64.32 -11.65
C GLY A 27 1.91 65.32 -11.92
N LEU A 28 2.94 64.90 -12.67
CA LEU A 28 4.07 65.74 -13.06
C LEU A 28 3.70 66.75 -14.15
N VAL A 29 2.80 66.39 -15.07
CA VAL A 29 2.28 67.28 -16.13
C VAL A 29 1.34 68.37 -15.58
N PHE A 30 0.55 68.07 -14.54
CA PHE A 30 -0.45 69.00 -13.99
C PHE A 30 0.05 69.89 -12.84
N GLY A 31 1.35 69.86 -12.49
CA GLY A 31 1.93 70.72 -11.44
C GLY A 31 1.41 70.44 -10.03
N ALA A 32 0.79 69.28 -9.82
CA ALA A 32 0.07 68.97 -8.61
C ALA A 32 0.97 68.17 -7.65
N SER A 33 1.83 68.90 -6.94
CA SER A 33 2.86 68.37 -6.03
C SER A 33 2.32 67.31 -5.04
N MET A 34 1.07 67.45 -4.60
CA MET A 34 0.40 66.48 -3.71
C MET A 34 0.17 65.11 -4.37
N TRP A 35 -0.20 65.05 -5.65
CA TRP A 35 -0.45 63.79 -6.35
C TRP A 35 0.83 63.01 -6.63
N VAL A 36 1.94 63.73 -6.89
CA VAL A 36 3.27 63.12 -7.01
C VAL A 36 3.69 62.48 -5.69
N LEU A 37 3.44 63.15 -4.56
CA LEU A 37 3.71 62.60 -3.22
C LEU A 37 2.89 61.33 -2.97
N VAL A 38 1.59 61.34 -3.28
CA VAL A 38 0.72 60.14 -3.15
C VAL A 38 1.24 58.98 -4.00
N ALA A 39 1.65 59.24 -5.25
CA ALA A 39 2.19 58.21 -6.13
C ALA A 39 3.51 57.62 -5.60
N ILE A 40 4.40 58.46 -5.06
CA ILE A 40 5.66 58.01 -4.44
C ILE A 40 5.39 57.16 -3.20
N VAL A 41 4.47 57.58 -2.33
CA VAL A 41 4.09 56.82 -1.13
C VAL A 41 3.47 55.47 -1.52
N ALA A 42 2.56 55.45 -2.49
CA ALA A 42 1.95 54.22 -2.99
C ALA A 42 3.01 53.27 -3.59
N ALA A 43 3.94 53.79 -4.41
CA ALA A 43 5.04 53.01 -4.96
C ALA A 43 5.96 52.45 -3.86
N ALA A 44 6.29 53.25 -2.85
CA ALA A 44 7.09 52.83 -1.71
C ALA A 44 6.39 51.71 -0.92
N VAL A 45 5.10 51.84 -0.64
CA VAL A 45 4.30 50.81 0.05
C VAL A 45 4.31 49.49 -0.76
N ILE A 46 4.10 49.55 -2.07
CA ILE A 46 4.12 48.37 -2.94
C ILE A 46 5.50 47.70 -2.95
N LEU A 47 6.58 48.49 -3.06
CA LEU A 47 7.95 47.98 -3.06
C LEU A 47 8.32 47.35 -1.72
N ILE A 48 7.94 47.99 -0.60
CA ILE A 48 8.14 47.46 0.75
C ILE A 48 7.35 46.16 0.94
N ASN A 49 6.07 46.12 0.57
CA ASN A 49 5.24 44.91 0.66
C ASN A 49 5.81 43.77 -0.19
N ARG A 50 6.28 44.06 -1.40
CA ARG A 50 6.95 43.07 -2.26
C ARG A 50 8.27 42.59 -1.65
N PHE A 51 9.08 43.49 -1.10
CA PHE A 51 10.34 43.16 -0.44
C PHE A 51 10.11 42.28 0.80
N LEU A 52 9.14 42.63 1.65
CA LEU A 52 8.73 41.85 2.82
C LEU A 52 8.24 40.46 2.41
N ALA A 53 7.30 40.38 1.45
CA ALA A 53 6.76 39.10 0.98
C ALA A 53 7.86 38.16 0.44
N VAL A 54 8.82 38.69 -0.35
CA VAL A 54 9.94 37.89 -0.86
C VAL A 54 10.89 37.48 0.28
N THR A 55 11.21 38.39 1.19
CA THR A 55 12.15 38.12 2.30
C THR A 55 11.58 37.09 3.27
N TRP A 56 10.33 37.25 3.71
CA TRP A 56 9.66 36.33 4.64
C TRP A 56 9.56 34.92 4.07
N SER A 57 9.21 34.80 2.78
CA SER A 57 9.11 33.49 2.12
C SER A 57 10.47 32.79 1.96
N LYS A 58 11.57 33.52 1.73
CA LYS A 58 12.90 32.95 1.50
C LYS A 58 13.64 32.59 2.78
N CYS A 59 13.50 33.41 3.82
CA CYS A 59 14.30 33.30 5.03
C CYS A 59 13.64 32.46 6.14
N THR A 60 12.39 32.07 5.99
CA THR A 60 11.75 31.10 6.88
C THR A 60 12.23 29.70 6.51
N VAL A 61 12.83 29.01 7.48
CA VAL A 61 13.31 27.63 7.33
C VAL A 61 12.54 26.75 8.30
N ALA A 62 11.96 25.67 7.79
CA ALA A 62 11.36 24.63 8.61
C ALA A 62 12.24 23.38 8.56
N THR A 63 12.41 22.73 9.72
CA THR A 63 13.11 21.46 9.87
C THR A 63 12.21 20.52 10.64
N ARG A 64 11.93 19.36 10.06
CA ARG A 64 11.21 18.27 10.72
C ARG A 64 12.23 17.38 11.43
N GLN A 65 11.93 16.98 12.66
CA GLN A 65 12.66 15.91 13.34
C GLN A 65 12.01 14.55 13.01
N GLY A 66 12.85 13.53 12.80
CA GLY A 66 12.41 12.19 12.41
C GLY A 66 12.61 11.89 10.93
N GLY A 67 12.61 10.60 10.61
CA GLY A 67 12.74 10.06 9.26
C GLY A 67 11.60 9.12 8.95
N ASP A 68 11.72 8.34 7.88
CA ASP A 68 10.72 7.32 7.57
C ASP A 68 10.65 6.30 8.71
N GLU A 69 9.43 6.02 9.19
CA GLU A 69 9.19 5.17 10.35
C GLU A 69 8.24 4.02 10.03
N GLU A 70 8.50 2.88 10.65
CA GLU A 70 7.61 1.73 10.63
C GLU A 70 7.01 1.51 12.01
N LEU A 71 5.69 1.60 12.11
CA LEU A 71 4.95 1.43 13.36
C LEU A 71 3.94 0.29 13.26
N LYS A 72 3.53 -0.25 14.39
CA LYS A 72 2.43 -1.20 14.49
C LYS A 72 1.11 -0.48 14.71
N ILE A 73 0.01 -1.16 14.39
CA ILE A 73 -1.33 -0.70 14.76
C ILE A 73 -1.41 -0.54 16.29
N GLY A 74 -1.87 0.63 16.73
CA GLY A 74 -1.97 1.06 18.12
C GLY A 74 -0.82 1.95 18.59
N GLU A 75 0.31 1.96 17.88
CA GLU A 75 1.45 2.83 18.21
C GLU A 75 1.19 4.28 17.77
N THR A 76 1.91 5.21 18.40
CA THR A 76 1.74 6.65 18.19
C THR A 76 3.03 7.25 17.66
N LEU A 77 2.94 7.96 16.53
CA LEU A 77 4.03 8.76 15.96
C LEU A 77 3.98 10.17 16.56
N ARG A 78 5.09 10.66 17.10
CA ARG A 78 5.23 12.06 17.51
C ARG A 78 5.94 12.85 16.43
N ILE A 79 5.34 13.96 16.01
CA ILE A 79 5.90 14.81 14.96
C ILE A 79 6.30 16.13 15.60
N GLU A 80 7.53 16.54 15.35
CA GLU A 80 8.07 17.82 15.78
C GLU A 80 8.65 18.59 14.59
N ILE A 81 8.12 19.78 14.36
CA ILE A 81 8.55 20.67 13.29
C ILE A 81 9.03 21.97 13.91
N ASN A 82 10.31 22.27 13.70
CA ASN A 82 10.95 23.49 14.14
C ASN A 82 10.98 24.49 12.99
N ILE A 83 10.36 25.66 13.19
CA ILE A 83 10.34 26.76 12.24
C ILE A 83 11.23 27.89 12.78
N THR A 84 12.23 28.29 12.01
CA THR A 84 13.17 29.35 12.36
C THR A 84 13.08 30.51 11.35
N ASN A 85 12.93 31.74 11.87
CA ASN A 85 13.09 32.95 11.08
C ASN A 85 14.58 33.33 10.97
N ARG A 86 15.21 33.10 9.81
CA ARG A 86 16.61 33.51 9.58
C ARG A 86 16.77 34.94 9.05
N SER A 87 15.68 35.70 8.91
CA SER A 87 15.76 37.09 8.44
C SER A 87 16.06 38.07 9.57
N LYS A 88 16.49 39.28 9.19
CA LYS A 88 16.68 40.41 10.11
C LYS A 88 15.38 41.17 10.41
N VAL A 89 14.25 40.74 9.84
CA VAL A 89 12.95 41.41 9.95
C VAL A 89 11.95 40.44 10.60
N PRO A 90 11.04 40.90 11.46
CA PRO A 90 9.98 40.05 11.97
C PRO A 90 9.06 39.56 10.84
N VAL A 91 8.65 38.29 10.91
CA VAL A 91 7.57 37.73 10.10
C VAL A 91 6.28 37.90 10.88
N PHE A 92 5.44 38.86 10.47
CA PHE A 92 4.25 39.23 11.24
C PHE A 92 3.17 38.14 11.26
N TRP A 93 3.05 37.40 10.16
CA TRP A 93 2.19 36.25 10.08
C TRP A 93 2.79 35.17 9.19
N LEU A 94 2.76 33.95 9.71
CA LEU A 94 3.14 32.73 9.01
C LEU A 94 2.10 31.67 9.35
N LEU A 95 1.31 31.26 8.37
CA LEU A 95 0.47 30.09 8.49
C LEU A 95 1.33 28.86 8.19
N VAL A 96 1.42 27.98 9.15
CA VAL A 96 2.08 26.68 9.02
C VAL A 96 1.02 25.62 9.05
N GLU A 97 0.95 24.80 8.00
CA GLU A 97 0.06 23.67 7.90
C GLU A 97 0.88 22.43 7.56
N ASP A 98 0.85 21.43 8.43
CA ASP A 98 1.42 20.12 8.12
C ASP A 98 0.35 19.18 7.57
N LEU A 99 0.58 18.70 6.34
CA LEU A 99 -0.43 18.01 5.56
C LEU A 99 -0.51 16.52 5.93
N VAL A 100 -1.72 16.01 6.14
CA VAL A 100 -1.96 14.57 6.36
C VAL A 100 -3.05 14.12 5.37
N PRO A 101 -2.94 12.91 4.78
CA PRO A 101 -3.93 12.40 3.84
C PRO A 101 -5.33 12.42 4.44
N ARG A 102 -6.25 13.16 3.79
CA ARG A 102 -7.63 13.30 4.27
C ARG A 102 -8.36 11.97 4.35
N TRP A 103 -8.14 11.07 3.40
CA TRP A 103 -8.76 9.75 3.40
C TRP A 103 -8.40 8.94 4.66
N ALA A 104 -7.22 9.16 5.23
CA ALA A 104 -6.80 8.50 6.47
C ALA A 104 -7.51 9.06 7.71
N THR A 105 -8.06 10.27 7.65
CA THR A 105 -8.77 10.93 8.76
C THR A 105 -10.29 10.90 8.63
N ILE A 106 -10.84 10.53 7.47
CA ILE A 106 -12.30 10.61 7.19
C ILE A 106 -13.09 9.43 7.78
N HIS A 107 -12.50 8.23 7.82
CA HIS A 107 -13.22 7.04 8.28
C HIS A 107 -13.60 7.12 9.77
N THR A 108 -14.63 6.37 10.18
CA THR A 108 -15.00 6.23 11.60
C THR A 108 -14.93 4.74 11.97
N PRO A 109 -14.00 4.33 12.86
CA PRO A 109 -12.92 5.13 13.43
C PRO A 109 -11.88 5.59 12.38
N PRO A 110 -11.17 6.71 12.62
CA PRO A 110 -10.18 7.22 11.69
C PRO A 110 -9.00 6.27 11.58
N THR A 111 -8.45 6.13 10.37
CA THR A 111 -7.26 5.29 10.12
C THR A 111 -6.04 5.86 10.83
N LEU A 112 -5.88 7.18 10.78
CA LEU A 112 -4.91 7.95 11.56
C LEU A 112 -5.67 8.94 12.43
N ASP A 113 -5.58 8.76 13.75
CA ASP A 113 -6.12 9.72 14.70
C ASP A 113 -5.08 10.79 15.01
N VAL A 114 -5.37 12.03 14.64
CA VAL A 114 -4.44 13.16 14.77
C VAL A 114 -4.80 13.95 16.02
N GLN A 115 -3.87 13.98 16.98
CA GLN A 115 -4.04 14.65 18.26
C GLN A 115 -3.13 15.88 18.31
N GLY A 116 -3.75 17.06 18.46
CA GLY A 116 -3.07 18.36 18.50
C GLY A 116 -3.21 19.17 17.22
N ASP A 117 -2.63 20.37 17.24
CA ASP A 117 -2.79 21.37 16.19
C ASP A 117 -1.70 21.26 15.12
N ARG A 118 -2.05 20.68 13.96
CA ARG A 118 -1.20 20.65 12.76
C ARG A 118 -1.20 21.96 11.96
N ILE A 119 -2.12 22.88 12.28
CA ILE A 119 -2.25 24.19 11.63
C ILE A 119 -2.05 25.26 12.70
N LYS A 120 -1.05 26.13 12.53
CA LYS A 120 -0.79 27.25 13.45
C LYS A 120 -0.45 28.52 12.68
N VAL A 121 -0.92 29.66 13.20
CA VAL A 121 -0.51 30.99 12.73
C VAL A 121 0.52 31.53 13.71
N LEU A 122 1.71 31.88 13.20
CA LEU A 122 2.86 32.27 14.01
C LEU A 122 3.32 33.69 13.68
N LEU A 123 3.62 34.46 14.73
CA LEU A 123 4.43 35.67 14.69
C LEU A 123 5.85 35.30 15.11
N MET A 124 6.84 35.62 14.27
CA MET A 124 8.24 35.25 14.52
C MET A 124 9.18 36.45 14.43
N TRP A 125 9.82 36.77 15.54
CA TRP A 125 10.89 37.76 15.59
C TRP A 125 12.16 37.30 14.84
N PRO A 126 13.07 38.21 14.46
CA PRO A 126 14.35 37.86 13.87
C PRO A 126 15.10 36.82 14.73
N GLY A 127 15.55 35.73 14.13
CA GLY A 127 16.26 34.65 14.83
C GLY A 127 15.41 33.75 15.72
N GLN A 128 14.10 34.02 15.85
CA GLN A 128 13.22 33.21 16.69
C GLN A 128 12.95 31.84 16.04
N THR A 129 12.97 30.80 16.88
CA THR A 129 12.50 29.46 16.53
C THR A 129 11.21 29.16 17.28
N ARG A 130 10.22 28.59 16.60
CA ARG A 130 9.00 28.05 17.20
C ARG A 130 8.80 26.61 16.77
N THR A 131 8.23 25.82 17.66
CA THR A 131 8.00 24.39 17.46
C THR A 131 6.51 24.12 17.29
N ILE A 132 6.18 23.26 16.33
CA ILE A 132 4.86 22.67 16.17
C ILE A 132 5.01 21.18 16.45
N ASP A 133 4.30 20.73 17.46
CA ASP A 133 4.26 19.34 17.88
C ASP A 133 2.82 18.81 17.87
N TYR A 134 2.66 17.61 17.34
CA TYR A 134 1.40 16.87 17.36
C TYR A 134 1.69 15.37 17.28
N SER A 135 0.72 14.55 17.65
CA SER A 135 0.84 13.09 17.61
C SER A 135 -0.18 12.47 16.66
N ILE A 136 0.19 11.34 16.06
CA ILE A 136 -0.67 10.54 15.20
C ILE A 136 -0.74 9.13 15.78
N GLN A 137 -1.93 8.71 16.22
CA GLN A 137 -2.18 7.34 16.61
C GLN A 137 -2.61 6.51 15.40
N CYS A 138 -1.93 5.38 15.18
CA CYS A 138 -2.10 4.52 14.03
C CYS A 138 -3.17 3.46 14.29
N ASN A 139 -4.40 3.64 13.82
CA ASN A 139 -5.48 2.69 14.09
C ASN A 139 -5.58 1.57 13.05
N ARG A 140 -5.06 1.79 11.83
CA ARG A 140 -5.07 0.80 10.76
C ARG A 140 -3.77 0.81 9.99
N ARG A 141 -3.50 -0.30 9.31
CA ARG A 141 -2.31 -0.45 8.48
C ARG A 141 -2.40 0.43 7.24
N GLY A 142 -1.25 0.67 6.63
CA GLY A 142 -1.17 1.45 5.40
C GLY A 142 0.16 2.14 5.25
N TYR A 143 0.32 2.80 4.11
CA TYR A 143 1.47 3.63 3.81
C TYR A 143 1.02 5.08 3.68
N PHE A 144 1.48 5.91 4.60
CA PHE A 144 1.01 7.28 4.74
C PHE A 144 2.15 8.26 4.50
N GLN A 145 1.89 9.23 3.65
CA GLN A 145 2.75 10.39 3.52
C GLN A 145 2.32 11.45 4.52
N ILE A 146 3.18 11.74 5.49
CA ILE A 146 2.97 12.80 6.48
C ILE A 146 3.77 14.02 6.05
N GLY A 147 3.12 15.16 5.96
CA GLY A 147 3.61 16.34 5.26
C GLY A 147 3.46 16.24 3.74
N PRO A 148 4.02 17.20 2.99
CA PRO A 148 4.98 18.20 3.45
C PRO A 148 4.39 19.27 4.38
N THR A 149 5.25 19.92 5.16
CA THR A 149 4.87 21.15 5.86
C THR A 149 4.77 22.28 4.85
N VAL A 150 3.60 22.90 4.73
CA VAL A 150 3.37 24.07 3.89
C VAL A 150 3.40 25.33 4.75
N LEU A 151 4.19 26.29 4.27
CA LEU A 151 4.34 27.61 4.83
C LEU A 151 3.62 28.59 3.91
N GLU A 152 2.59 29.23 4.42
CA GLU A 152 1.92 30.35 3.77
C GLU A 152 2.27 31.65 4.50
N THR A 153 2.77 32.61 3.73
CA THR A 153 3.05 33.97 4.20
C THR A 153 2.69 34.95 3.10
N GLY A 154 2.59 36.22 3.43
CA GLY A 154 2.27 37.27 2.48
C GLY A 154 2.62 38.62 3.03
N ASP A 155 2.26 39.69 2.33
CA ASP A 155 2.45 41.04 2.84
C ASP A 155 1.41 41.40 3.91
N LEU A 156 1.59 42.55 4.56
CA LEU A 156 0.72 43.02 5.63
C LEU A 156 -0.68 43.44 5.12
N MET A 157 -0.77 43.82 3.84
CA MET A 157 -2.01 44.22 3.18
C MET A 157 -2.69 43.07 2.41
N GLY A 158 -2.09 41.88 2.37
CA GLY A 158 -2.62 40.72 1.67
C GLY A 158 -2.64 40.80 0.14
N LEU A 159 -1.93 41.77 -0.46
CA LEU A 159 -1.78 41.92 -1.92
C LEU A 159 -0.97 40.77 -2.54
N TYR A 160 -0.07 40.17 -1.76
CA TYR A 160 0.82 39.11 -2.19
C TYR A 160 0.75 37.93 -1.22
N ARG A 161 0.20 36.80 -1.67
CA ARG A 161 0.32 35.53 -0.95
C ARG A 161 1.40 34.67 -1.59
N ARG A 162 2.22 34.02 -0.76
CA ARG A 162 3.27 33.11 -1.18
C ARG A 162 3.17 31.81 -0.40
N TYR A 163 3.16 30.72 -1.14
CA TYR A 163 3.19 29.36 -0.60
C TYR A 163 4.59 28.79 -0.79
N ARG A 164 5.09 28.08 0.22
CA ARG A 164 6.37 27.38 0.13
C ARG A 164 6.31 26.06 0.87
N VAL A 165 6.90 25.03 0.28
CA VAL A 165 7.17 23.77 0.97
C VAL A 165 8.33 23.99 1.95
N GLY A 166 8.04 23.91 3.24
CA GLY A 166 8.99 24.09 4.33
C GLY A 166 9.84 22.85 4.58
N THR A 167 9.22 21.67 4.65
CA THR A 167 9.89 20.38 4.87
C THR A 167 9.50 19.38 3.80
N LYS A 168 10.39 18.42 3.53
CA LYS A 168 10.02 17.22 2.75
C LYS A 168 8.98 16.39 3.52
N PRO A 169 8.15 15.60 2.82
CA PRO A 169 7.30 14.62 3.47
C PRO A 169 8.14 13.53 4.15
N GLN A 170 7.58 12.95 5.20
CA GLN A 170 8.04 11.76 5.90
C GLN A 170 7.07 10.62 5.60
N TYR A 171 7.57 9.41 5.39
CA TYR A 171 6.73 8.26 5.12
C TYR A 171 6.56 7.41 6.37
N LEU A 172 5.31 7.11 6.69
CA LEU A 172 4.92 6.26 7.81
C LEU A 172 4.32 4.97 7.25
N THR A 173 4.96 3.84 7.55
CA THR A 173 4.43 2.51 7.24
C THR A 173 3.81 1.91 8.48
N VAL A 174 2.50 1.75 8.50
CA VAL A 174 1.81 1.05 9.59
C VAL A 174 1.62 -0.41 9.19
N LEU A 175 2.22 -1.31 9.97
CA LEU A 175 2.30 -2.73 9.67
C LEU A 175 0.99 -3.46 10.04
N PRO A 176 0.58 -4.48 9.27
CA PRO A 176 -0.59 -5.28 9.60
C PRO A 176 -0.40 -6.01 10.94
N LYS A 177 -1.51 -6.28 11.62
CA LYS A 177 -1.51 -7.16 12.80
C LYS A 177 -1.16 -8.59 12.39
N THR A 178 -0.67 -9.35 13.35
CA THR A 178 -0.53 -10.81 13.24
C THR A 178 -1.43 -11.44 14.29
N VAL A 179 -2.20 -12.46 13.91
CA VAL A 179 -2.93 -13.28 14.86
C VAL A 179 -2.03 -14.45 15.26
N PRO A 180 -1.56 -14.53 16.52
CA PRO A 180 -0.75 -15.67 16.97
C PRO A 180 -1.62 -16.93 16.97
N LEU A 181 -1.06 -18.00 16.41
CA LEU A 181 -1.60 -19.34 16.50
C LEU A 181 -0.94 -20.00 17.70
N ASP A 182 -1.73 -20.46 18.67
CA ASP A 182 -1.14 -21.12 19.84
C ASP A 182 -0.49 -22.44 19.41
N ASP A 183 0.83 -22.54 19.56
CA ASP A 183 1.67 -23.66 19.10
C ASP A 183 1.30 -25.03 19.68
N TYR A 184 0.51 -25.05 20.76
CA TYR A 184 0.32 -26.24 21.60
C TYR A 184 -0.43 -27.38 20.90
N GLU A 185 -1.18 -27.11 19.83
CA GLU A 185 -1.95 -28.15 19.12
C GLU A 185 -1.37 -28.59 17.77
N ILE A 186 -0.36 -27.88 17.24
CA ILE A 186 0.22 -28.20 15.91
C ILE A 186 1.28 -29.31 16.04
N ALA A 187 2.07 -29.30 17.11
CA ALA A 187 3.05 -30.34 17.38
C ALA A 187 2.44 -31.72 17.66
N SER A 188 1.17 -31.78 18.10
CA SER A 188 0.51 -33.03 18.51
C SER A 188 -0.12 -33.82 17.36
N ARG A 189 -0.14 -33.29 16.13
CA ARG A 189 -0.84 -33.90 14.98
C ARG A 189 0.05 -34.19 13.78
N ARG A 190 1.37 -34.33 13.96
CA ARG A 190 2.10 -35.21 13.03
C ARG A 190 1.49 -36.60 13.19
N PRO A 191 0.82 -37.18 12.18
CA PRO A 191 0.27 -38.51 12.32
C PRO A 191 1.46 -39.47 12.42
N MET A 192 1.82 -39.87 13.64
CA MET A 192 2.57 -41.10 13.86
C MET A 192 1.58 -42.26 13.62
N GLY A 193 1.26 -42.51 12.34
CA GLY A 193 0.31 -43.55 11.94
C GLY A 193 -0.12 -43.43 10.48
N GLU A 194 -0.32 -44.57 9.83
CA GLU A 194 -0.82 -44.69 8.45
C GLU A 194 -2.24 -44.10 8.30
N ILE A 195 -2.34 -42.79 8.19
CA ILE A 195 -3.51 -42.16 7.58
C ILE A 195 -3.24 -42.16 6.08
N ARG A 196 -4.10 -42.85 5.33
CA ARG A 196 -4.08 -42.85 3.85
C ARG A 196 -4.27 -41.41 3.34
N MET A 197 -3.18 -40.67 3.18
CA MET A 197 -3.15 -39.48 2.33
C MET A 197 -3.37 -39.94 0.90
N ARG A 198 -4.55 -39.64 0.34
CA ARG A 198 -4.92 -39.92 -1.05
C ARG A 198 -5.37 -38.62 -1.71
N ASP A 199 -4.55 -38.10 -2.63
CA ASP A 199 -4.67 -38.40 -4.07
C ASP A 199 -3.98 -37.34 -4.97
N ASN A 200 -3.37 -36.28 -4.41
CA ASN A 200 -2.62 -35.28 -5.18
C ASN A 200 -1.19 -35.01 -4.65
N VAL A 201 -0.55 -36.01 -4.05
CA VAL A 201 0.89 -35.85 -3.72
C VAL A 201 1.69 -36.22 -4.95
N MET A 202 2.41 -35.25 -5.52
CA MET A 202 3.38 -35.52 -6.56
C MET A 202 4.44 -36.47 -6.01
N GLU A 203 4.50 -37.67 -6.59
CA GLU A 203 5.52 -38.66 -6.26
C GLU A 203 6.84 -38.29 -6.95
N ASP A 204 7.97 -38.36 -6.24
CA ASP A 204 9.30 -38.14 -6.83
C ASP A 204 9.80 -39.43 -7.51
N PRO A 205 9.93 -39.48 -8.86
CA PRO A 205 10.40 -40.67 -9.56
C PRO A 205 11.85 -41.05 -9.24
N SER A 206 12.61 -40.15 -8.60
CA SER A 206 13.99 -40.40 -8.15
C SER A 206 14.06 -41.05 -6.77
N ARG A 207 12.99 -40.94 -5.96
CA ARG A 207 12.93 -41.47 -4.59
C ARG A 207 12.04 -42.72 -4.53
N LEU A 208 12.65 -43.88 -4.76
CA LEU A 208 11.98 -45.16 -4.59
C LEU A 208 11.78 -45.46 -3.10
N ARG A 209 10.54 -45.40 -2.60
CA ARG A 209 10.16 -45.82 -1.24
C ARG A 209 10.23 -47.34 -1.08
N GLY A 210 9.90 -48.07 -2.14
CA GLY A 210 9.90 -49.52 -2.12
C GLY A 210 9.29 -50.16 -3.36
N ILE A 211 9.07 -51.46 -3.29
CA ILE A 211 8.51 -52.26 -4.37
C ILE A 211 7.37 -53.09 -3.78
N ARG A 212 6.20 -53.06 -4.42
CA ARG A 212 5.04 -53.86 -4.03
C ARG A 212 4.56 -54.73 -5.19
N ARG A 213 3.70 -55.72 -4.91
CA ARG A 213 3.05 -56.50 -5.96
C ARG A 213 2.16 -55.57 -6.80
N TRP A 214 2.27 -55.70 -8.12
CA TRP A 214 1.47 -54.93 -9.06
C TRP A 214 0.00 -55.33 -8.95
N GLU A 215 -0.88 -54.34 -8.93
CA GLU A 215 -2.32 -54.51 -8.88
C GLU A 215 -2.98 -53.88 -10.11
N PRO A 216 -4.12 -54.42 -10.58
CA PRO A 216 -4.89 -53.80 -11.65
C PRO A 216 -5.28 -52.35 -11.29
N GLY A 217 -4.73 -51.39 -12.04
CA GLY A 217 -4.84 -49.95 -11.76
C GLY A 217 -3.49 -49.24 -11.74
N ASP A 218 -2.40 -49.97 -11.49
CA ASP A 218 -1.05 -49.41 -11.52
C ASP A 218 -0.56 -49.20 -12.97
N PRO A 219 -0.05 -48.01 -13.33
CA PRO A 219 0.42 -47.75 -14.68
C PRO A 219 1.64 -48.62 -15.02
N MET A 220 1.67 -49.20 -16.22
CA MET A 220 2.71 -50.14 -16.65
C MET A 220 4.12 -49.52 -16.63
N ARG A 221 4.23 -48.18 -16.74
CA ARG A 221 5.51 -47.45 -16.62
C ARG A 221 6.16 -47.59 -15.23
N ARG A 222 5.39 -47.94 -14.19
CA ARG A 222 5.88 -48.15 -12.82
C ARG A 222 6.37 -49.58 -12.58
N VAL A 223 6.35 -50.48 -13.56
CA VAL A 223 6.80 -51.86 -13.36
C VAL A 223 8.31 -51.91 -13.08
N HIS A 224 8.69 -52.59 -12.00
CA HIS A 224 10.08 -52.85 -11.66
C HIS A 224 10.57 -54.14 -12.32
N TRP A 225 10.97 -54.06 -13.60
CA TRP A 225 11.32 -55.22 -14.43
C TRP A 225 12.34 -56.17 -13.81
N SER A 226 13.36 -55.67 -13.11
CA SER A 226 14.36 -56.54 -12.46
C SER A 226 13.78 -57.36 -11.30
N ALA A 227 12.79 -56.84 -10.58
CA ALA A 227 12.13 -57.57 -9.49
C ALA A 227 11.12 -58.57 -10.05
N THR A 228 10.38 -58.16 -11.09
CA THR A 228 9.48 -59.03 -11.85
C THR A 228 10.23 -60.21 -12.47
N ALA A 229 11.41 -59.99 -13.05
CA ALA A 229 12.21 -61.05 -13.67
C ALA A 229 12.72 -62.10 -12.66
N ARG A 230 13.01 -61.71 -11.41
CA ARG A 230 13.47 -62.64 -10.37
C ARG A 230 12.34 -63.43 -9.71
N THR A 231 11.16 -62.85 -9.60
CA THR A 231 10.03 -63.42 -8.84
C THR A 231 8.98 -64.07 -9.73
N GLY A 232 8.99 -63.80 -11.04
CA GLY A 232 7.97 -64.27 -11.98
C GLY A 232 6.62 -63.56 -11.84
N VAL A 233 6.50 -62.58 -10.94
CA VAL A 233 5.26 -61.84 -10.65
C VAL A 233 5.50 -60.36 -10.87
N LEU A 234 4.52 -59.65 -11.47
CA LEU A 234 4.64 -58.21 -11.70
C LEU A 234 4.77 -57.45 -10.38
N HIS A 235 5.80 -56.61 -10.31
CA HIS A 235 6.05 -55.71 -9.20
C HIS A 235 6.01 -54.24 -9.66
N SER A 236 5.43 -53.37 -8.84
CA SER A 236 5.27 -51.94 -9.09
C SER A 236 6.17 -51.13 -8.15
N LYS A 237 6.83 -50.10 -8.69
CA LYS A 237 7.64 -49.13 -7.95
C LYS A 237 6.72 -48.23 -7.14
N VAL A 238 6.95 -48.15 -5.83
CA VAL A 238 6.31 -47.19 -4.93
C VAL A 238 7.32 -46.08 -4.68
N TYR A 239 6.95 -44.86 -5.03
CA TYR A 239 7.78 -43.68 -4.82
C TYR A 239 7.43 -43.01 -3.49
N GLU A 240 8.37 -42.25 -2.94
CA GLU A 240 8.08 -41.40 -1.79
C GLU A 240 7.17 -40.23 -2.23
N PRO A 241 6.13 -39.91 -1.46
CA PRO A 241 5.40 -38.67 -1.66
C PRO A 241 6.33 -37.48 -1.41
N THR A 242 6.43 -36.55 -2.38
CA THR A 242 7.05 -35.25 -2.11
C THR A 242 6.08 -34.43 -1.27
N SER A 243 6.43 -34.13 -0.02
CA SER A 243 5.68 -33.15 0.76
C SER A 243 5.81 -31.79 0.07
N ILE A 244 4.71 -31.28 -0.50
CA ILE A 244 4.60 -29.88 -0.91
C ILE A 244 4.71 -29.07 0.39
N ALA A 245 5.85 -28.43 0.61
CA ALA A 245 6.10 -27.67 1.82
C ALA A 245 6.02 -26.18 1.50
N GLY A 246 5.18 -25.46 2.26
CA GLY A 246 5.00 -24.02 2.09
C GLY A 246 3.85 -23.61 1.18
N ALA A 247 3.67 -22.30 1.03
CA ALA A 247 2.54 -21.74 0.31
C ALA A 247 2.86 -20.46 -0.47
N THR A 248 2.26 -20.32 -1.65
CA THR A 248 2.17 -19.05 -2.36
C THR A 248 0.81 -18.43 -2.07
N LEU A 249 0.80 -17.32 -1.33
CA LEU A 249 -0.39 -16.55 -1.03
C LEU A 249 -0.79 -15.75 -2.27
N VAL A 250 -1.99 -15.93 -2.77
CA VAL A 250 -2.57 -15.12 -3.85
C VAL A 250 -3.66 -14.26 -3.25
N LEU A 251 -3.47 -12.95 -3.23
CA LEU A 251 -4.39 -12.03 -2.56
C LEU A 251 -5.14 -11.17 -3.58
N ASP A 252 -6.47 -11.22 -3.54
CA ASP A 252 -7.33 -10.39 -4.37
C ASP A 252 -7.61 -9.03 -3.72
N LEU A 253 -7.24 -7.96 -4.41
CA LEU A 253 -7.50 -6.57 -4.04
C LEU A 253 -8.09 -5.76 -5.21
N HIS A 254 -8.63 -6.44 -6.22
CA HIS A 254 -9.29 -5.75 -7.33
C HIS A 254 -10.57 -5.04 -6.89
N THR A 255 -10.86 -3.89 -7.47
CA THR A 255 -11.98 -3.04 -7.04
C THR A 255 -13.35 -3.65 -7.29
N ASP A 256 -13.51 -4.53 -8.30
CA ASP A 256 -14.78 -5.21 -8.60
C ASP A 256 -15.02 -6.44 -7.69
N SER A 257 -13.97 -7.20 -7.39
CA SER A 257 -14.04 -8.37 -6.50
C SER A 257 -14.04 -7.96 -5.02
N ASN A 258 -13.47 -6.81 -4.70
CA ASN A 258 -13.52 -6.18 -3.39
C ASN A 258 -14.50 -5.00 -3.37
N PRO A 259 -15.80 -5.19 -3.09
CA PRO A 259 -16.76 -4.10 -3.12
C PRO A 259 -16.43 -3.02 -2.07
N THR A 260 -16.81 -1.77 -2.33
CA THR A 260 -16.60 -0.63 -1.41
C THR A 260 -17.33 -0.75 -0.07
N GLN A 261 -18.30 -1.65 0.03
CA GLN A 261 -19.05 -1.88 1.26
C GLN A 261 -18.15 -2.50 2.34
N HIS A 262 -18.15 -1.91 3.54
CA HIS A 262 -17.29 -2.30 4.68
C HIS A 262 -15.79 -2.10 4.45
N GLU A 263 -15.40 -1.26 3.49
CA GLU A 263 -14.00 -0.83 3.35
C GLU A 263 -13.65 0.24 4.39
N PRO A 264 -12.41 0.23 4.92
CA PRO A 264 -11.28 -0.66 4.59
C PRO A 264 -11.19 -1.94 5.45
N ILE A 265 -12.21 -2.27 6.27
CA ILE A 265 -12.19 -3.43 7.20
C ILE A 265 -11.93 -4.75 6.45
N ARG A 266 -12.58 -4.95 5.30
CA ARG A 266 -12.44 -6.18 4.51
C ARG A 266 -11.03 -6.37 3.95
N THR A 267 -10.48 -5.33 3.32
CA THR A 267 -9.08 -5.32 2.87
C THR A 267 -8.11 -5.55 4.04
N ASP A 268 -8.37 -4.93 5.20
CA ASP A 268 -7.55 -5.09 6.41
C ASP A 268 -7.53 -6.54 6.88
N LEU A 269 -8.70 -7.18 6.93
CA LEU A 269 -8.88 -8.57 7.35
C LEU A 269 -8.18 -9.56 6.40
N ALA A 270 -8.34 -9.40 5.08
CA ALA A 270 -7.72 -10.28 4.09
C ALA A 270 -6.19 -10.30 4.21
N ILE A 271 -5.59 -9.12 4.38
CA ILE A 271 -4.14 -8.99 4.54
C ILE A 271 -3.67 -9.45 5.92
N THR A 272 -4.47 -9.24 6.97
CA THR A 272 -4.16 -9.77 8.31
C THR A 272 -4.15 -11.31 8.29
N ALA A 273 -5.12 -11.92 7.60
CA ALA A 273 -5.16 -13.36 7.38
C ALA A 273 -3.94 -13.83 6.56
N ALA A 274 -3.63 -13.16 5.45
CA ALA A 274 -2.45 -13.45 4.62
C ALA A 274 -1.16 -13.42 5.46
N PHE A 275 -0.96 -12.37 6.25
CA PHE A 275 0.23 -12.23 7.07
C PHE A 275 0.28 -13.26 8.20
N SER A 276 -0.86 -13.60 8.81
CA SER A 276 -0.93 -14.61 9.86
C SER A 276 -0.60 -16.01 9.33
N VAL A 277 -1.05 -16.36 8.12
CA VAL A 277 -0.65 -17.60 7.44
C VAL A 277 0.85 -17.59 7.14
N ALA A 278 1.39 -16.50 6.57
CA ALA A 278 2.83 -16.38 6.28
C ALA A 278 3.69 -16.49 7.56
N SER A 279 3.27 -15.86 8.65
CA SER A 279 3.96 -15.94 9.95
C SER A 279 3.99 -17.38 10.45
N SER A 280 2.89 -18.11 10.35
CA SER A 280 2.87 -19.51 10.79
C SER A 280 3.74 -20.42 9.93
N LEU A 281 3.80 -20.18 8.61
CA LEU A 281 4.71 -20.90 7.72
C LEU A 281 6.18 -20.59 8.03
N HIS A 282 6.46 -19.34 8.41
CA HIS A 282 7.79 -18.93 8.88
C HIS A 282 8.19 -19.69 10.14
N ASP A 283 7.31 -19.79 11.13
CA ASP A 283 7.57 -20.51 12.38
C ASP A 283 7.83 -22.02 12.12
N GLN A 284 7.21 -22.58 11.09
CA GLN A 284 7.43 -23.96 10.62
C GLN A 284 8.65 -24.11 9.68
N SER A 285 9.40 -23.04 9.42
CA SER A 285 10.53 -23.01 8.47
C SER A 285 10.17 -23.42 7.03
N GLN A 286 8.92 -23.24 6.64
CA GLN A 286 8.43 -23.51 5.29
C GLN A 286 8.59 -22.27 4.38
N PRO A 287 8.74 -22.46 3.05
CA PRO A 287 8.81 -21.34 2.13
C PRO A 287 7.45 -20.67 1.96
N PHE A 288 7.44 -19.35 1.79
CA PHE A 288 6.23 -18.60 1.52
C PHE A 288 6.47 -17.50 0.48
N GLY A 289 5.47 -17.25 -0.35
CA GLY A 289 5.47 -16.20 -1.38
C GLY A 289 4.15 -15.42 -1.40
N LEU A 290 4.14 -14.30 -2.11
CA LEU A 290 2.96 -13.45 -2.28
C LEU A 290 2.80 -13.06 -3.75
N VAL A 291 1.57 -13.18 -4.25
CA VAL A 291 1.14 -12.68 -5.56
C VAL A 291 -0.14 -11.90 -5.36
N THR A 292 -0.21 -10.66 -5.83
CA THR A 292 -1.43 -9.85 -5.69
C THR A 292 -1.59 -8.87 -6.85
N ASN A 293 -2.84 -8.62 -7.19
CA ASN A 293 -3.27 -7.55 -8.09
C ASN A 293 -3.43 -6.20 -7.37
N GLY A 294 -3.20 -6.15 -6.06
CA GLY A 294 -3.16 -4.89 -5.31
C GLY A 294 -2.02 -3.98 -5.77
N ARG A 295 -2.23 -2.67 -5.57
CA ARG A 295 -1.24 -1.64 -5.92
C ARG A 295 -0.34 -1.35 -4.72
N ASP A 296 0.97 -1.24 -4.94
CA ASP A 296 1.89 -0.75 -3.90
C ASP A 296 1.72 0.78 -3.75
N ALA A 297 1.27 1.23 -2.58
CA ALA A 297 1.07 2.63 -2.25
C ALA A 297 2.34 3.47 -2.40
N ALA A 298 3.52 2.90 -2.11
CA ALA A 298 4.78 3.60 -2.31
C ALA A 298 5.05 3.87 -3.80
N ASP A 299 4.68 2.92 -4.66
CA ASP A 299 4.79 3.09 -6.10
C ASP A 299 3.76 4.08 -6.64
N ARG A 300 2.53 4.06 -6.11
CA ARG A 300 1.49 5.07 -6.41
C ARG A 300 1.98 6.47 -6.09
N ILE A 301 2.52 6.71 -4.89
CA ILE A 301 2.97 8.05 -4.49
C ILE A 301 4.15 8.52 -5.36
N ARG A 302 5.01 7.60 -5.79
CA ARG A 302 6.11 7.91 -6.72
C ARG A 302 5.64 8.22 -8.14
N THR A 303 4.61 7.52 -8.63
CA THR A 303 4.12 7.64 -10.01
C THR A 303 3.07 8.74 -10.17
N ASP A 304 2.00 8.70 -9.38
CA ASP A 304 0.87 9.63 -9.47
C ASP A 304 1.08 10.90 -8.61
N GLY A 305 2.17 10.95 -7.85
CA GLY A 305 2.43 11.99 -6.87
C GLY A 305 1.52 11.88 -5.64
N TRP A 306 1.62 12.89 -4.77
CA TRP A 306 0.77 12.99 -3.59
C TRP A 306 -0.62 13.48 -3.99
N VAL A 307 -1.64 12.62 -3.81
CA VAL A 307 -3.06 13.01 -3.95
C VAL A 307 -3.46 13.84 -2.71
N GLY A 308 -3.01 15.09 -2.73
CA GLY A 308 -3.19 16.07 -1.69
C GLY A 308 -4.30 17.07 -1.99
N ASP A 309 -4.87 17.59 -0.90
CA ASP A 309 -5.95 18.57 -0.86
C ASP A 309 -5.75 19.80 -1.78
N HIS A 310 -6.83 20.21 -2.46
CA HIS A 310 -6.91 21.30 -3.43
C HIS A 310 -6.79 22.72 -2.81
N ARG A 311 -6.06 22.89 -1.71
CA ARG A 311 -5.82 24.19 -1.08
C ARG A 311 -4.56 24.89 -1.59
N VAL A 312 -3.63 24.18 -2.24
CA VAL A 312 -2.50 24.78 -3.00
C VAL A 312 -2.86 24.78 -4.50
N ARG A 313 -3.82 25.63 -4.88
CA ARG A 313 -4.71 25.35 -6.01
C ARG A 313 -4.08 25.28 -7.41
N ASP A 314 -2.97 25.96 -7.69
CA ASP A 314 -2.47 26.09 -9.08
C ASP A 314 -1.03 25.60 -9.32
N GLN A 315 -0.09 25.81 -8.39
CA GLN A 315 1.32 25.42 -8.61
C GLN A 315 1.60 23.94 -8.33
N ALA A 316 0.89 23.32 -7.37
CA ALA A 316 0.96 21.88 -7.13
C ALA A 316 0.21 21.09 -8.22
N LYS A 317 -0.89 21.66 -8.76
CA LYS A 317 -1.61 21.09 -9.90
C LYS A 317 -0.70 20.96 -11.12
N GLN A 318 0.02 22.02 -11.50
CA GLN A 318 0.88 22.01 -12.69
C GLN A 318 2.05 21.02 -12.59
N SER A 319 2.58 20.78 -11.39
CA SER A 319 3.65 19.80 -11.17
C SER A 319 3.12 18.36 -11.05
N ALA A 320 1.88 18.16 -10.61
CA ALA A 320 1.22 16.85 -10.59
C ALA A 320 0.62 16.43 -11.95
N THR A 321 0.15 17.37 -12.78
CA THR A 321 -0.37 17.08 -14.14
C THR A 321 0.71 16.69 -15.16
N MET A 322 2.00 16.75 -14.80
CA MET A 322 3.12 16.33 -15.67
C MET A 322 3.67 14.94 -15.35
N LEU A 323 3.08 14.22 -14.39
CA LEU A 323 3.40 12.81 -14.18
C LEU A 323 2.39 11.97 -14.97
N ASP A 324 2.90 11.29 -15.99
CA ASP A 324 2.14 10.34 -16.81
C ASP A 324 1.49 9.32 -15.87
N LYS A 325 0.15 9.29 -15.85
CA LYS A 325 -0.61 8.27 -15.11
C LYS A 325 -0.17 6.93 -15.69
N SER A 326 0.52 6.11 -14.89
CA SER A 326 1.00 4.82 -15.38
C SER A 326 -0.19 3.87 -15.53
N ASP A 327 -0.75 3.80 -16.74
CA ASP A 327 -1.92 2.97 -17.08
C ASP A 327 -1.65 1.45 -16.98
N ARG A 328 -0.40 1.02 -16.69
CA ARG A 328 -0.05 -0.38 -16.44
C ARG A 328 0.27 -0.60 -14.97
N LEU A 329 -0.75 -0.92 -14.18
CA LEU A 329 -0.57 -1.41 -12.82
C LEU A 329 0.08 -2.80 -12.87
N ARG A 330 1.32 -2.90 -12.41
CA ARG A 330 2.04 -4.17 -12.33
C ARG A 330 1.59 -4.94 -11.09
N PRO A 331 1.40 -6.26 -11.20
CA PRO A 331 1.11 -7.07 -10.03
C PRO A 331 2.31 -7.06 -9.07
N VAL A 332 2.01 -7.09 -7.77
CA VAL A 332 3.05 -7.18 -6.73
C VAL A 332 3.32 -8.66 -6.49
N ILE A 333 4.54 -9.08 -6.82
CA ILE A 333 5.00 -10.46 -6.72
C ILE A 333 6.24 -10.51 -5.85
N LEU A 334 6.21 -11.41 -4.87
CA LEU A 334 7.30 -11.73 -3.98
C LEU A 334 7.48 -13.24 -4.01
N ASP A 335 8.58 -13.67 -4.63
CA ASP A 335 8.85 -15.07 -4.90
C ASP A 335 8.93 -15.89 -3.60
N ALA A 336 8.72 -17.19 -3.71
CA ALA A 336 8.78 -18.09 -2.56
C ALA A 336 10.18 -18.05 -1.92
N GLY A 337 10.25 -17.68 -0.65
CA GLY A 337 11.49 -17.51 0.11
C GLY A 337 11.31 -17.93 1.56
N ARG A 338 12.39 -17.83 2.35
CA ARG A 338 12.42 -18.25 3.76
C ARG A 338 13.16 -17.23 4.62
N GLY A 339 12.94 -17.31 5.92
CA GLY A 339 13.70 -16.57 6.92
C GLY A 339 13.10 -15.22 7.32
N PRO A 340 13.70 -14.55 8.31
CA PRO A 340 13.12 -13.38 8.97
C PRO A 340 13.13 -12.13 8.07
N VAL A 341 14.15 -11.98 7.22
CA VAL A 341 14.22 -10.87 6.24
C VAL A 341 13.07 -10.98 5.23
N HIS A 342 12.80 -12.19 4.74
CA HIS A 342 11.71 -12.45 3.81
C HIS A 342 10.34 -12.19 4.44
N LEU A 343 10.15 -12.60 5.70
CA LEU A 343 8.92 -12.31 6.45
C LEU A 343 8.71 -10.81 6.63
N HIS A 344 9.78 -10.08 6.98
CA HIS A 344 9.72 -8.63 7.13
C HIS A 344 9.40 -7.93 5.80
N GLN A 345 10.01 -8.35 4.69
CA GLN A 345 9.70 -7.83 3.35
C GLN A 345 8.26 -8.11 2.94
N LEU A 346 7.74 -9.31 3.22
CA LEU A 346 6.34 -9.65 2.98
C LEU A 346 5.43 -8.76 3.85
N ARG A 347 5.75 -8.57 5.13
CA ARG A 347 4.98 -7.71 6.05
C ARG A 347 4.93 -6.27 5.57
N SER A 348 6.07 -5.70 5.18
CA SER A 348 6.14 -4.31 4.69
C SER A 348 5.47 -4.15 3.33
N THR A 349 5.50 -5.19 2.48
CA THR A 349 4.75 -5.19 1.21
C THR A 349 3.25 -5.22 1.48
N LEU A 350 2.78 -6.15 2.31
CA LEU A 350 1.37 -6.24 2.72
C LEU A 350 0.86 -4.97 3.39
N ALA A 351 1.70 -4.28 4.17
CA ALA A 351 1.37 -2.99 4.78
C ALA A 351 1.06 -1.89 3.75
N ARG A 352 1.73 -1.94 2.60
CA ARG A 352 1.65 -0.91 1.54
C ARG A 352 0.60 -1.22 0.47
N LEU A 353 -0.03 -2.39 0.51
CA LEU A 353 -1.01 -2.77 -0.50
C LEU A 353 -2.32 -1.99 -0.37
N GLU A 354 -2.73 -1.39 -1.47
CA GLU A 354 -4.02 -0.72 -1.68
C GLU A 354 -4.85 -1.46 -2.73
N ARG A 355 -6.16 -1.22 -2.72
CA ARG A 355 -7.07 -1.70 -3.77
C ARG A 355 -6.70 -1.11 -5.13
N SER A 356 -6.91 -1.89 -6.18
CA SER A 356 -6.46 -1.59 -7.54
C SER A 356 -7.58 -1.87 -8.54
N ASP A 357 -7.61 -1.13 -9.64
CA ASP A 357 -8.45 -1.36 -10.82
C ASP A 357 -7.67 -1.98 -11.99
N GLY A 358 -6.50 -2.55 -11.70
CA GLY A 358 -5.63 -3.22 -12.66
C GLY A 358 -6.13 -4.62 -13.07
N MET A 359 -5.27 -5.62 -12.94
CA MET A 359 -5.58 -6.98 -13.38
C MET A 359 -6.62 -7.66 -12.49
N THR A 360 -7.58 -8.32 -13.13
CA THR A 360 -8.47 -9.25 -12.42
C THR A 360 -7.70 -10.43 -11.86
N MET A 361 -8.27 -11.14 -10.88
CA MET A 361 -7.61 -12.33 -10.30
C MET A 361 -7.30 -13.41 -11.34
N ALA A 362 -8.19 -13.63 -12.31
CA ALA A 362 -7.98 -14.60 -13.38
C ALA A 362 -6.78 -14.23 -14.29
N GLU A 363 -6.66 -12.94 -14.65
CA GLU A 363 -5.53 -12.41 -15.42
C GLU A 363 -4.23 -12.49 -14.62
N LEU A 364 -4.26 -12.09 -13.34
CA LEU A 364 -3.13 -12.17 -12.41
C LEU A 364 -2.56 -13.57 -12.34
N LEU A 365 -3.42 -14.58 -12.14
CA LEU A 365 -3.01 -15.98 -12.08
C LEU A 365 -2.39 -16.42 -13.41
N THR A 366 -3.03 -16.08 -14.54
CA THR A 366 -2.55 -16.45 -15.87
C THR A 366 -1.18 -15.83 -16.19
N GLU A 367 -0.98 -14.55 -15.90
CA GLU A 367 0.29 -13.84 -16.13
C GLU A 367 1.39 -14.32 -15.16
N SER A 368 1.03 -14.59 -13.91
CA SER A 368 1.98 -14.99 -12.88
C SER A 368 2.24 -16.50 -12.85
N GLU A 369 1.65 -17.29 -13.76
CA GLU A 369 1.74 -18.76 -13.74
C GLU A 369 3.19 -19.27 -13.72
N SER A 370 4.07 -18.59 -14.46
CA SER A 370 5.51 -18.92 -14.54
C SER A 370 6.29 -18.61 -13.26
N ARG A 371 5.80 -17.68 -12.43
CA ARG A 371 6.46 -17.27 -11.18
C ARG A 371 5.91 -18.01 -9.95
N ILE A 372 4.70 -18.54 -10.04
CA ILE A 372 4.11 -19.35 -8.97
C ILE A 372 4.81 -20.71 -8.92
N SER A 373 5.55 -20.94 -7.84
CA SER A 373 6.27 -22.21 -7.61
C SER A 373 5.31 -23.40 -7.62
N ASN A 374 5.72 -24.47 -8.31
CA ASN A 374 5.00 -25.75 -8.33
C ASN A 374 5.19 -26.56 -7.03
N GLU A 375 6.13 -26.16 -6.18
CA GLU A 375 6.47 -26.85 -4.93
C GLU A 375 5.73 -26.26 -3.70
N THR A 376 4.87 -25.27 -3.92
CA THR A 376 4.11 -24.60 -2.86
C THR A 376 2.61 -24.77 -3.08
N THR A 377 1.85 -24.84 -1.98
CA THR A 377 0.38 -24.80 -2.05
C THR A 377 -0.08 -23.39 -2.44
N LEU A 378 -0.96 -23.28 -3.43
CA LEU A 378 -1.56 -22.00 -3.81
C LEU A 378 -2.72 -21.70 -2.86
N ILE A 379 -2.59 -20.66 -2.03
CA ILE A 379 -3.64 -20.21 -1.13
C ILE A 379 -4.22 -18.91 -1.68
N ALA A 380 -5.40 -18.97 -2.29
CA ALA A 380 -6.08 -17.80 -2.83
C ALA A 380 -7.00 -17.17 -1.79
N ILE A 381 -6.82 -15.89 -1.49
CA ILE A 381 -7.67 -15.10 -0.59
C ILE A 381 -8.53 -14.19 -1.46
N ILE A 382 -9.83 -14.51 -1.55
CA ILE A 382 -10.79 -13.85 -2.44
C ILE A 382 -11.95 -13.27 -1.62
N GLN A 383 -12.53 -12.14 -2.02
CA GLN A 383 -13.76 -11.64 -1.37
C GLN A 383 -15.00 -11.99 -2.19
N LYS A 384 -15.08 -11.52 -3.44
CA LYS A 384 -16.04 -12.01 -4.44
C LYS A 384 -15.32 -12.76 -5.54
N ALA A 385 -15.96 -13.80 -6.07
CA ALA A 385 -15.41 -14.58 -7.17
C ALA A 385 -16.23 -14.38 -8.44
N THR A 386 -15.57 -13.99 -9.52
CA THR A 386 -16.14 -14.08 -10.86
C THR A 386 -16.10 -15.54 -11.34
N PRO A 387 -17.02 -15.97 -12.25
CA PRO A 387 -16.97 -17.31 -12.84
C PRO A 387 -15.59 -17.65 -13.42
N ASP A 388 -14.91 -16.67 -14.01
CA ASP A 388 -13.56 -16.82 -14.57
C ASP A 388 -12.50 -17.09 -13.49
N THR A 389 -12.63 -16.45 -12.32
CA THR A 389 -11.74 -16.69 -11.18
C THR A 389 -11.91 -18.09 -10.62
N ILE A 390 -13.15 -18.58 -10.53
CA ILE A 390 -13.44 -19.96 -10.11
C ILE A 390 -12.89 -20.95 -11.15
N ALA A 391 -13.13 -20.71 -12.44
CA ALA A 391 -12.67 -21.57 -13.52
C ALA A 391 -11.14 -21.65 -13.58
N THR A 392 -10.43 -20.53 -13.38
CA THR A 392 -8.97 -20.51 -13.33
C THR A 392 -8.43 -21.30 -12.14
N LEU A 393 -8.96 -21.11 -10.93
CA LEU A 393 -8.57 -21.89 -9.75
C LEU A 393 -8.80 -23.40 -9.92
N ILE A 394 -9.94 -23.80 -10.51
CA ILE A 394 -10.21 -25.20 -10.87
C ILE A 394 -9.22 -25.70 -11.93
N GLY A 395 -8.87 -24.87 -12.90
CA GLY A 395 -7.85 -25.17 -13.90
C GLY A 395 -6.47 -25.41 -13.29
N TYR A 396 -6.10 -24.69 -12.22
CA TYR A 396 -4.88 -24.96 -11.46
C TYR A 396 -4.93 -26.31 -10.72
N ALA A 397 -6.05 -26.60 -10.05
CA ALA A 397 -6.23 -27.87 -9.35
C ALA A 397 -6.19 -29.07 -10.32
N ARG A 398 -6.85 -28.96 -11.49
CA ARG A 398 -6.82 -29.99 -12.55
C ARG A 398 -5.45 -30.21 -13.16
N ARG A 399 -4.59 -29.18 -13.17
CA ARG A 399 -3.18 -29.28 -13.58
C ARG A 399 -2.28 -29.90 -12.49
N GLY A 400 -2.85 -30.32 -11.36
CA GLY A 400 -2.15 -31.01 -10.28
C GLY A 400 -1.52 -30.08 -9.24
N LYS A 401 -1.79 -28.77 -9.26
CA LYS A 401 -1.36 -27.88 -8.19
C LYS A 401 -2.25 -28.05 -6.95
N ALA A 402 -1.67 -28.08 -5.77
CA ALA A 402 -2.43 -28.02 -4.52
C ALA A 402 -3.02 -26.61 -4.36
N VAL A 403 -4.35 -26.51 -4.32
CA VAL A 403 -5.08 -25.22 -4.22
C VAL A 403 -5.97 -25.24 -2.98
N ALA A 404 -5.90 -24.14 -2.22
CA ALA A 404 -6.82 -23.83 -1.14
C ALA A 404 -7.34 -22.39 -1.30
N VAL A 405 -8.57 -22.13 -0.88
CA VAL A 405 -9.22 -20.83 -1.07
C VAL A 405 -9.78 -20.34 0.26
N ILE A 406 -9.40 -19.13 0.66
CA ILE A 406 -9.95 -18.41 1.79
C ILE A 406 -10.93 -17.38 1.23
N ILE A 407 -12.20 -17.51 1.59
CA ILE A 407 -13.29 -16.66 1.11
C ILE A 407 -13.64 -15.64 2.20
N ASN A 408 -13.23 -14.39 1.99
CA ASN A 408 -13.46 -13.26 2.86
C ASN A 408 -14.83 -12.64 2.59
N THR A 409 -15.85 -13.16 3.27
CA THR A 409 -17.24 -12.72 3.13
C THR A 409 -17.90 -12.65 4.50
N LEU A 410 -18.75 -11.65 4.71
CA LEU A 410 -19.49 -11.49 5.97
C LEU A 410 -20.74 -12.37 6.00
N ASP A 411 -21.34 -12.63 4.84
CA ASP A 411 -22.56 -13.44 4.69
C ASP A 411 -22.20 -14.89 4.34
N ILE A 412 -22.83 -15.83 5.03
CA ILE A 412 -22.70 -17.27 4.78
C ILE A 412 -23.33 -17.68 3.44
N ASN A 413 -24.32 -16.94 2.94
CA ASN A 413 -24.92 -17.20 1.63
C ASN A 413 -23.92 -16.91 0.51
N ASP A 414 -23.25 -15.75 0.58
CA ASP A 414 -22.18 -15.38 -0.35
C ASP A 414 -21.05 -16.42 -0.32
N TYR A 415 -20.65 -16.86 0.88
CA TYR A 415 -19.69 -17.96 1.03
C TYR A 415 -20.15 -19.22 0.31
N SER A 416 -21.38 -19.66 0.52
CA SER A 416 -21.91 -20.92 -0.02
C SER A 416 -21.95 -20.92 -1.55
N VAL A 417 -22.29 -19.78 -2.16
CA VAL A 417 -22.32 -19.60 -3.61
C VAL A 417 -20.91 -19.72 -4.21
N ILE A 418 -19.91 -19.10 -3.57
CA ILE A 418 -18.51 -19.14 -4.04
C ILE A 418 -17.88 -20.51 -3.76
N ALA A 419 -18.14 -21.08 -2.58
CA ALA A 419 -17.54 -22.33 -2.13
C ALA A 419 -18.09 -23.56 -2.87
N GLY A 420 -19.38 -23.57 -3.25
CA GLY A 420 -20.03 -24.73 -3.88
C GLY A 420 -19.26 -25.33 -5.06
N PRO A 421 -18.95 -24.56 -6.12
CA PRO A 421 -18.19 -25.05 -7.28
C PRO A 421 -16.76 -25.50 -6.95
N LEU A 422 -16.11 -24.85 -5.98
CA LEU A 422 -14.75 -25.17 -5.54
C LEU A 422 -14.71 -26.49 -4.76
N ILE A 423 -15.63 -26.69 -3.82
CA ILE A 423 -15.80 -27.93 -3.07
C ILE A 423 -16.14 -29.09 -4.01
N ALA A 424 -17.02 -28.88 -4.98
CA ALA A 424 -17.36 -29.88 -6.00
C ALA A 424 -16.14 -30.31 -6.84
N SER A 425 -15.13 -29.45 -6.94
CA SER A 425 -13.85 -29.72 -7.61
C SER A 425 -12.75 -30.21 -6.66
N ASN A 426 -13.11 -30.60 -5.43
CA ASN A 426 -12.21 -31.06 -4.38
C ASN A 426 -11.16 -30.01 -3.94
N ILE A 427 -11.50 -28.72 -4.02
CA ILE A 427 -10.66 -27.61 -3.53
C ILE A 427 -11.07 -27.27 -2.10
N ALA A 428 -10.08 -27.09 -1.21
CA ALA A 428 -10.34 -26.69 0.17
C ALA A 428 -10.84 -25.24 0.23
N THR A 429 -11.95 -24.97 0.92
CA THR A 429 -12.51 -23.63 1.08
C THR A 429 -12.69 -23.27 2.54
N PHE A 430 -12.22 -22.08 2.93
CA PHE A 430 -12.27 -21.60 4.31
C PHE A 430 -13.03 -20.28 4.39
N HIS A 431 -13.92 -20.14 5.39
CA HIS A 431 -14.71 -18.93 5.56
C HIS A 431 -13.99 -17.95 6.49
N LEU A 432 -13.68 -16.76 5.99
CA LEU A 432 -13.10 -15.66 6.76
C LEU A 432 -14.18 -14.59 6.98
N VAL A 433 -14.65 -14.47 8.22
CA VAL A 433 -15.74 -13.56 8.63
C VAL A 433 -15.18 -12.39 9.45
N ASP A 434 -14.36 -12.71 10.45
CA ASP A 434 -13.85 -11.78 11.44
C ASP A 434 -12.42 -12.13 11.88
N GLU A 435 -11.80 -11.29 12.72
CA GLU A 435 -10.44 -11.56 13.23
C GLU A 435 -10.36 -12.89 14.00
N ASN A 436 -11.43 -13.34 14.67
CA ASN A 436 -11.43 -14.62 15.39
C ASN A 436 -11.38 -15.82 14.43
N SER A 437 -12.08 -15.74 13.30
CA SER A 437 -12.07 -16.79 12.28
C SER A 437 -10.68 -17.01 11.66
N ILE A 438 -9.79 -16.00 11.67
CA ILE A 438 -8.40 -16.13 11.18
C ILE A 438 -7.69 -17.31 11.86
N ARG A 439 -7.87 -17.48 13.17
CA ARG A 439 -7.22 -18.57 13.91
C ARG A 439 -7.63 -19.95 13.39
N ASN A 440 -8.94 -20.13 13.13
CA ASN A 440 -9.47 -21.38 12.59
C ASN A 440 -8.99 -21.61 11.16
N VAL A 441 -9.06 -20.58 10.31
CA VAL A 441 -8.58 -20.65 8.92
C VAL A 441 -7.10 -21.02 8.87
N CYS A 442 -6.24 -20.33 9.63
CA CYS A 442 -4.82 -20.63 9.67
C CYS A 442 -4.53 -22.05 10.17
N ARG A 443 -5.28 -22.53 11.17
CA ARG A 443 -5.15 -23.91 11.68
C ARG A 443 -5.48 -24.93 10.60
N GLU A 444 -6.60 -24.76 9.89
CA GLU A 444 -7.03 -25.71 8.86
C GLU A 444 -6.15 -25.67 7.61
N VAL A 445 -5.64 -24.50 7.25
CA VAL A 445 -4.64 -24.32 6.19
C VAL A 445 -3.36 -25.09 6.54
N ASN A 446 -2.83 -24.90 7.75
CA ASN A 446 -1.61 -25.58 8.20
C ASN A 446 -1.74 -27.11 8.20
N LEU A 447 -2.90 -27.65 8.59
CA LEU A 447 -3.15 -29.10 8.59
C LEU A 447 -3.14 -29.72 7.19
N ARG A 448 -3.26 -28.92 6.12
CA ARG A 448 -3.26 -29.39 4.73
C ARG A 448 -1.94 -29.10 4.00
N THR A 449 -1.17 -28.13 4.47
CA THR A 449 0.16 -27.80 3.91
C THR A 449 1.31 -28.52 4.61
N ALA A 450 1.06 -29.13 5.77
CA ALA A 450 1.97 -30.02 6.49
C ALA A 450 1.71 -31.49 6.15
#